data_AF-A0A088T202-F1
#
_entry.id   AF-A0A088T202-F1
#
_cell.length_a   1.000
_cell.length_b   1.000
_cell.length_c   1.000
_cell.angle_alpha   90.00
_cell.angle_beta   90.00
_cell.angle_gamma   90.00
#
_symmetry.space_group_name_H-M   'P 1'
#
loop_
_entity.id
_entity.type
_entity.pdbx_description
1 polymer ?
#
loop_
_entity_poly.entity_id
_entity_poly.type
_entity_poly.pdbx_seq_one_letter_code
_entity_poly.pdbx_strand_id
1 'polypeptide(L)'
;MSRIENNLIDRSSKYFSKYKKSNGDLSKEELNLIITVEPIQLIRKMAKASKNNSDYGEIKSGDIPQFSKLKHCGFDLVHRLAKLDFCYGFTYDEIGEIYLDDDHKQLAYKKYGENHAKTAEMFGLIFIDRGTRPHKSYLTNLGKLISENEYSIIDLVLTNTIITSSFFRYILVKAYFEDVSVSKEIDFLALETIKRRLPNIFGVLKFIEDNSNGIEFIIDSINK
;
A
#
# COMPACT_ATOMS: atom_id res chain seq x y z
N MET A 1 -5.00 9.62 -24.26
CA MET A 1 -4.41 8.46 -23.58
C MET A 1 -3.07 8.15 -24.21
N SER A 2 -2.03 7.98 -23.40
CA SER A 2 -0.69 7.63 -23.88
C SER A 2 -0.63 6.18 -24.38
N ARG A 3 0.37 5.85 -25.21
CA ARG A 3 0.62 4.48 -25.68
C ARG A 3 0.93 3.50 -24.52
N ILE A 4 1.37 4.04 -23.39
CA ILE A 4 1.65 3.30 -22.14
C ILE A 4 0.33 2.93 -21.44
N GLU A 5 -0.60 3.89 -21.30
CA GLU A 5 -1.94 3.65 -20.72
C GLU A 5 -2.72 2.59 -21.49
N ASN A 6 -2.73 2.63 -22.83
CA ASN A 6 -3.44 1.63 -23.64
C ASN A 6 -2.82 0.23 -23.49
N ASN A 7 -1.49 0.13 -23.46
CA ASN A 7 -0.79 -1.13 -23.19
C ASN A 7 -1.10 -1.68 -21.79
N LEU A 8 -1.27 -0.80 -20.80
CA LEU A 8 -1.57 -1.18 -19.43
C LEU A 8 -3.02 -1.65 -19.25
N ILE A 9 -3.98 -1.00 -19.92
CA ILE A 9 -5.40 -1.40 -19.92
C ILE A 9 -5.58 -2.73 -20.67
N ASP A 10 -4.86 -2.94 -21.78
CA ASP A 10 -4.90 -4.21 -22.51
C ASP A 10 -4.23 -5.34 -21.71
N ARG A 11 -3.09 -5.05 -21.07
CA ARG A 11 -2.44 -5.99 -20.14
C ARG A 11 -3.37 -6.31 -18.97
N SER A 12 -3.93 -5.33 -18.28
CA SER A 12 -4.83 -5.53 -17.13
C SER A 12 -6.04 -6.37 -17.54
N SER A 13 -6.65 -6.10 -18.69
CA SER A 13 -7.77 -6.88 -19.25
C SER A 13 -7.38 -8.34 -19.53
N LYS A 14 -6.18 -8.58 -20.09
CA LYS A 14 -5.64 -9.92 -20.30
C LYS A 14 -5.32 -10.63 -18.98
N TYR A 15 -4.86 -9.90 -17.95
CA TYR A 15 -4.60 -10.43 -16.60
C TYR A 15 -5.89 -10.94 -15.94
N PHE A 16 -6.98 -10.17 -15.99
CA PHE A 16 -8.28 -10.60 -15.45
C PHE A 16 -8.81 -11.87 -16.09
N SER A 17 -8.49 -12.14 -17.35
CA SER A 17 -8.86 -13.40 -18.01
C SER A 17 -8.01 -14.59 -17.55
N LYS A 18 -6.78 -14.35 -17.07
CA LYS A 18 -5.80 -15.39 -16.73
C LYS A 18 -5.89 -15.87 -15.28
N TYR A 19 -6.35 -15.03 -14.36
CA TYR A 19 -6.37 -15.35 -12.92
C TYR A 19 -7.79 -15.32 -12.36
N LYS A 20 -8.15 -16.38 -11.59
CA LYS A 20 -9.40 -16.40 -10.82
C LYS A 20 -9.33 -15.36 -9.71
N LYS A 21 -10.46 -14.67 -9.46
CA LYS A 21 -10.63 -13.72 -8.36
C LYS A 21 -10.31 -14.40 -7.03
N SER A 22 -9.28 -13.91 -6.34
CA SER A 22 -8.97 -14.18 -4.94
C SER A 22 -9.85 -13.34 -4.03
N ASN A 23 -10.06 -13.79 -2.79
CA ASN A 23 -10.63 -12.94 -1.75
C ASN A 23 -9.73 -11.71 -1.54
N GLY A 24 -10.32 -10.52 -1.57
CA GLY A 24 -9.60 -9.25 -1.44
C GLY A 24 -9.11 -8.62 -2.75
N ASP A 25 -9.38 -9.21 -3.92
CA ASP A 25 -9.02 -8.60 -5.20
C ASP A 25 -9.92 -7.42 -5.58
N LEU A 26 -9.27 -6.36 -6.05
CA LEU A 26 -9.91 -5.23 -6.70
C LEU A 26 -10.71 -5.66 -7.94
N SER A 27 -11.83 -4.99 -8.19
CA SER A 27 -12.55 -5.06 -9.45
C SER A 27 -11.71 -4.52 -10.61
N LYS A 28 -12.14 -4.83 -11.84
CA LYS A 28 -11.47 -4.34 -13.04
C LYS A 28 -11.49 -2.82 -13.13
N GLU A 29 -12.60 -2.23 -12.72
CA GLU A 29 -12.81 -0.79 -12.68
C GLU A 29 -11.87 -0.13 -11.66
N GLU A 30 -11.76 -0.70 -10.45
CA GLU A 30 -10.85 -0.19 -9.40
C GLU A 30 -9.38 -0.30 -9.83
N LEU A 31 -8.99 -1.43 -10.43
CA LEU A 31 -7.62 -1.61 -10.90
C LEU A 31 -7.29 -0.63 -12.03
N ASN A 32 -8.20 -0.44 -12.99
CA ASN A 32 -8.02 0.54 -14.05
C ASN A 32 -7.90 1.97 -13.50
N LEU A 33 -8.70 2.31 -12.48
CA LEU A 33 -8.59 3.61 -11.80
C LEU A 33 -7.19 3.80 -11.20
N ILE A 34 -6.68 2.80 -10.48
CA ILE A 34 -5.34 2.85 -9.86
C ILE A 34 -4.22 2.95 -10.89
N ILE A 35 -4.39 2.34 -12.07
CA ILE A 35 -3.32 2.31 -13.08
C ILE A 35 -3.26 3.59 -13.93
N THR A 36 -4.41 4.25 -14.15
CA THR A 36 -4.53 5.27 -15.21
C THR A 36 -4.74 6.69 -14.70
N VAL A 37 -5.10 6.85 -13.43
CA VAL A 37 -5.43 8.17 -12.88
C VAL A 37 -4.20 8.80 -12.25
N GLU A 38 -3.94 10.06 -12.60
CA GLU A 38 -2.91 10.85 -11.93
C GLU A 38 -3.24 11.01 -10.43
N PRO A 39 -2.26 10.90 -9.51
CA PRO A 39 -2.48 10.96 -8.07
C PRO A 39 -3.32 12.15 -7.61
N ILE A 40 -3.06 13.35 -8.13
CA ILE A 40 -3.85 14.55 -7.82
C ILE A 40 -5.32 14.44 -8.26
N GLN A 41 -5.58 13.81 -9.41
CA GLN A 41 -6.95 13.59 -9.89
C GLN A 41 -7.67 12.56 -9.02
N LEU A 42 -6.96 11.55 -8.53
CA LEU A 42 -7.50 10.55 -7.61
C LEU A 42 -7.92 11.20 -6.29
N ILE A 43 -7.04 12.00 -5.68
CA ILE A 43 -7.35 12.74 -4.44
C ILE A 43 -8.53 13.69 -4.66
N ARG A 44 -8.55 14.46 -5.76
CA ARG A 44 -9.68 15.35 -6.09
C ARG A 44 -11.01 14.60 -6.24
N LYS A 45 -11.00 13.41 -6.85
CA LYS A 45 -12.20 12.57 -6.98
C LYS A 45 -12.68 12.11 -5.59
N MET A 46 -11.77 11.65 -4.73
CA MET A 46 -12.09 11.25 -3.36
C MET A 46 -12.61 12.43 -2.53
N ALA A 47 -11.97 13.60 -2.63
CA ALA A 47 -12.38 14.84 -1.98
C ALA A 47 -13.78 15.29 -2.40
N LYS A 48 -14.11 15.22 -3.69
CA LYS A 48 -15.47 15.51 -4.18
C LYS A 48 -16.53 14.51 -3.73
N ALA A 49 -16.13 13.25 -3.57
CA ALA A 49 -17.03 12.18 -3.13
C ALA A 49 -17.32 12.24 -1.63
N SER A 50 -16.37 12.74 -0.84
CA SER A 50 -16.57 12.96 0.59
C SER A 50 -17.46 14.16 0.83
N LYS A 51 -18.62 13.89 1.42
CA LYS A 51 -19.57 14.94 1.79
C LYS A 51 -19.35 15.41 3.23
N ASN A 52 -18.74 14.57 4.08
CA ASN A 52 -18.38 14.87 5.48
C ASN A 52 -17.20 13.98 5.97
N ASN A 53 -16.53 14.40 7.05
CA ASN A 53 -15.47 13.62 7.72
C ASN A 53 -15.90 12.22 8.20
N SER A 54 -17.20 11.93 8.32
CA SER A 54 -17.73 10.61 8.70
C SER A 54 -17.54 9.53 7.63
N ASP A 55 -17.22 9.90 6.39
CA ASP A 55 -17.21 8.98 5.24
C ASP A 55 -15.98 8.03 5.22
N TYR A 56 -14.99 8.27 6.08
CA TYR A 56 -13.71 7.53 6.06
C TYR A 56 -13.62 6.36 7.05
N GLY A 57 -14.62 6.23 7.92
CA GLY A 57 -14.57 5.29 9.05
C GLY A 57 -13.57 5.72 10.14
N GLU A 58 -13.59 5.00 11.26
CA GLU A 58 -12.63 5.20 12.34
C GLU A 58 -11.26 4.62 11.92
N ILE A 59 -10.22 5.46 11.94
CA ILE A 59 -8.84 5.03 11.74
C ILE A 59 -8.38 4.22 12.95
N LYS A 60 -7.82 3.04 12.71
CA LYS A 60 -7.33 2.14 13.74
C LYS A 60 -5.82 1.99 13.65
N SER A 61 -5.23 1.44 14.71
CA SER A 61 -3.78 1.15 14.77
C SER A 61 -3.28 0.30 13.59
N GLY A 62 -4.14 -0.58 13.07
CA GLY A 62 -3.83 -1.42 11.91
C GLY A 62 -3.77 -0.68 10.57
N ASP A 63 -4.36 0.52 10.47
CA ASP A 63 -4.36 1.34 9.26
C ASP A 63 -3.09 2.21 9.14
N ILE A 64 -2.26 2.25 10.18
CA ILE A 64 -1.04 3.05 10.22
C ILE A 64 0.14 2.15 9.86
N PRO A 65 0.97 2.49 8.85
CA PRO A 65 2.02 1.60 8.38
C PRO A 65 3.13 1.40 9.42
N GLN A 66 3.72 0.19 9.48
CA GLN A 66 4.94 -0.09 10.23
C GLN A 66 5.92 -0.82 9.32
N PHE A 67 7.06 -0.20 9.02
CA PHE A 67 8.06 -0.84 8.19
C PHE A 67 9.46 -0.33 8.49
N SER A 68 10.47 -1.11 8.11
CA SER A 68 11.85 -0.64 8.17
C SER A 68 12.22 0.14 6.91
N LYS A 69 11.80 -0.35 5.73
CA LYS A 69 11.99 0.32 4.44
C LYS A 69 10.74 0.14 3.59
N LEU A 70 10.17 1.23 3.07
CA LEU A 70 8.93 1.19 2.28
C LEU A 70 9.06 0.24 1.08
N LYS A 71 10.20 0.30 0.37
CA LYS A 71 10.49 -0.58 -0.76
C LYS A 71 10.39 -2.08 -0.44
N HIS A 72 10.72 -2.48 0.80
CA HIS A 72 10.62 -3.87 1.23
C HIS A 72 9.17 -4.31 1.50
N CYS A 73 8.22 -3.39 1.62
CA CYS A 73 6.79 -3.70 1.76
C CYS A 73 6.01 -3.51 0.45
N GLY A 74 6.62 -2.86 -0.54
CA GLY A 74 6.07 -2.62 -1.86
C GLY A 74 6.62 -3.61 -2.89
N PHE A 75 7.30 -3.05 -3.90
CA PHE A 75 7.80 -3.80 -5.05
C PHE A 75 8.73 -4.97 -4.69
N ASP A 76 9.70 -4.76 -3.80
CA ASP A 76 10.71 -5.80 -3.54
C ASP A 76 10.05 -7.08 -3.00
N LEU A 77 9.00 -6.94 -2.18
CA LEU A 77 8.35 -8.10 -1.55
C LEU A 77 7.61 -8.88 -2.60
N VAL A 78 6.75 -8.21 -3.38
CA VAL A 78 5.95 -8.90 -4.39
C VAL A 78 6.82 -9.56 -5.45
N HIS A 79 7.93 -8.93 -5.83
CA HIS A 79 8.87 -9.49 -6.80
C HIS A 79 9.62 -10.70 -6.25
N ARG A 80 10.01 -10.69 -4.97
CA ARG A 80 10.66 -11.84 -4.31
C ARG A 80 9.68 -13.00 -4.12
N LEU A 81 8.47 -12.72 -3.64
CA LEU A 81 7.43 -13.74 -3.46
C LEU A 81 7.03 -14.38 -4.80
N ALA A 82 6.95 -13.60 -5.89
CA ALA A 82 6.62 -14.12 -7.21
C ALA A 82 7.66 -15.13 -7.75
N LYS A 83 8.93 -15.05 -7.31
CA LYS A 83 10.00 -15.97 -7.72
C LYS A 83 10.00 -17.30 -6.97
N LEU A 84 9.36 -17.39 -5.81
CA LEU A 84 9.48 -18.51 -4.88
C LEU A 84 8.36 -19.56 -5.00
N ASP A 85 7.63 -19.56 -6.13
CA ASP A 85 6.43 -20.37 -6.39
C ASP A 85 5.30 -20.17 -5.35
N PHE A 86 4.34 -19.35 -5.75
CA PHE A 86 3.38 -18.69 -4.88
C PHE A 86 2.23 -19.60 -4.38
N CYS A 87 2.15 -20.85 -4.85
CA CYS A 87 0.97 -21.71 -4.71
C CYS A 87 0.56 -22.05 -3.26
N TYR A 88 1.50 -22.03 -2.30
CA TYR A 88 1.25 -22.47 -0.93
C TYR A 88 1.03 -21.35 0.09
N GLY A 89 1.24 -20.08 -0.29
CA GLY A 89 1.24 -18.92 0.59
C GLY A 89 2.43 -18.90 1.56
N PHE A 90 2.81 -17.69 2.02
CA PHE A 90 3.99 -17.50 2.88
C PHE A 90 3.60 -17.06 4.29
N THR A 91 4.19 -17.71 5.29
CA THR A 91 4.10 -17.33 6.70
C THR A 91 4.94 -16.08 6.98
N TYR A 92 4.74 -15.47 8.15
CA TYR A 92 5.55 -14.32 8.56
C TYR A 92 7.01 -14.66 8.77
N ASP A 93 7.31 -15.87 9.24
CA ASP A 93 8.69 -16.32 9.41
C ASP A 93 9.39 -16.41 8.05
N GLU A 94 8.77 -17.08 7.06
CA GLU A 94 9.29 -17.18 5.69
C GLU A 94 9.45 -15.80 5.02
N ILE A 95 8.52 -14.86 5.21
CA ILE A 95 8.68 -13.48 4.70
C ILE A 95 9.85 -12.76 5.37
N GLY A 96 10.08 -13.00 6.67
CA GLY A 96 11.23 -12.45 7.38
C GLY A 96 12.55 -12.96 6.81
N GLU A 97 12.65 -14.26 6.56
CA GLU A 97 13.83 -14.95 6.02
C GLU A 97 14.22 -14.44 4.62
N ILE A 98 13.27 -13.96 3.82
CA ILE A 98 13.53 -13.36 2.51
C ILE A 98 14.41 -12.09 2.59
N TYR A 99 14.41 -11.38 3.72
CA TYR A 99 15.00 -10.05 3.88
C TYR A 99 16.11 -9.94 4.90
N LEU A 100 16.12 -10.81 5.90
CA LEU A 100 17.13 -10.82 6.94
C LEU A 100 18.15 -11.90 6.60
N ASP A 101 19.44 -11.55 6.63
CA ASP A 101 20.52 -12.51 6.47
C ASP A 101 20.47 -13.59 7.58
N ASP A 102 21.13 -14.71 7.34
CA ASP A 102 21.35 -15.76 8.35
C ASP A 102 22.02 -15.14 9.59
N ASP A 103 21.64 -15.57 10.80
CA ASP A 103 22.04 -15.07 12.15
C ASP A 103 21.04 -14.19 12.92
N HIS A 104 19.78 -14.10 12.49
CA HIS A 104 18.76 -13.42 13.29
C HIS A 104 18.02 -14.40 14.22
N LYS A 105 17.57 -13.90 15.39
CA LYS A 105 16.70 -14.69 16.27
C LYS A 105 15.35 -14.92 15.56
N GLN A 106 14.74 -16.09 15.74
CA GLN A 106 13.42 -16.41 15.16
C GLN A 106 12.35 -15.32 15.38
N LEU A 107 12.35 -14.70 16.56
CA LEU A 107 11.44 -13.59 16.88
C LEU A 107 11.63 -12.36 15.98
N ALA A 108 12.85 -12.11 15.51
CA ALA A 108 13.17 -11.02 14.60
C ALA A 108 12.61 -11.29 13.19
N TYR A 109 12.80 -12.50 12.65
CA TYR A 109 12.21 -12.91 11.36
C TYR A 109 10.69 -12.75 11.39
N LYS A 110 10.02 -13.33 12.39
CA LYS A 110 8.57 -13.24 12.55
C LYS A 110 8.07 -11.79 12.61
N LYS A 111 8.69 -10.95 13.44
CA LYS A 111 8.28 -9.54 13.59
C LYS A 111 8.53 -8.74 12.32
N TYR A 112 9.64 -9.00 11.64
CA TYR A 112 9.96 -8.34 10.39
C TYR A 112 8.95 -8.72 9.32
N GLY A 113 8.74 -10.01 9.08
CA GLY A 113 7.79 -10.49 8.09
C GLY A 113 6.35 -10.10 8.40
N GLU A 114 5.93 -10.11 9.66
CA GLU A 114 4.59 -9.63 10.06
C GLU A 114 4.37 -8.16 9.69
N ASN A 115 5.33 -7.28 10.00
CA ASN A 115 5.22 -5.86 9.68
C ASN A 115 5.17 -5.60 8.17
N HIS A 116 6.00 -6.32 7.41
CA HIS A 116 6.07 -6.18 5.95
C HIS A 116 4.81 -6.73 5.28
N ALA A 117 4.34 -7.90 5.72
CA ALA A 117 3.12 -8.51 5.23
C ALA A 117 1.90 -7.62 5.49
N LYS A 118 1.73 -7.12 6.71
CA LYS A 118 0.60 -6.23 7.06
C LYS A 118 0.64 -4.92 6.29
N THR A 119 1.83 -4.35 6.09
CA THR A 119 1.97 -3.12 5.29
C THR A 119 1.66 -3.37 3.82
N ALA A 120 2.14 -4.48 3.25
CA ALA A 120 1.82 -4.87 1.87
C ALA A 120 0.32 -5.17 1.69
N GLU A 121 -0.34 -5.74 2.71
CA GLU A 121 -1.78 -5.96 2.70
C GLU A 121 -2.57 -4.65 2.79
N MET A 122 -2.11 -3.69 3.61
CA MET A 122 -2.67 -2.33 3.66
C MET A 122 -2.59 -1.65 2.28
N PHE A 123 -1.55 -1.95 1.51
CA PHE A 123 -1.39 -1.49 0.14
C PHE A 123 -2.03 -2.43 -0.89
N GLY A 124 -2.91 -3.35 -0.48
CA GLY A 124 -3.63 -4.24 -1.39
C GLY A 124 -2.75 -5.16 -2.26
N LEU A 125 -1.46 -5.29 -1.95
CA LEU A 125 -0.49 -6.07 -2.72
C LEU A 125 -0.55 -7.56 -2.36
N ILE A 126 -0.88 -7.83 -1.11
CA ILE A 126 -1.09 -9.18 -0.60
C ILE A 126 -2.39 -9.27 0.18
N PHE A 127 -2.88 -10.49 0.35
CA PHE A 127 -4.00 -10.87 1.18
C PHE A 127 -3.50 -11.83 2.26
N ILE A 128 -3.78 -11.57 3.53
CA ILE A 128 -3.41 -12.48 4.62
C ILE A 128 -4.63 -13.32 5.01
N ASP A 129 -4.53 -14.63 4.76
CA ASP A 129 -5.49 -15.60 5.27
C ASP A 129 -5.33 -15.76 6.78
N ARG A 130 -6.33 -15.26 7.50
CA ARG A 130 -6.43 -15.32 8.97
C ARG A 130 -7.26 -16.53 9.44
N GLY A 131 -7.80 -17.34 8.53
CA GLY A 131 -8.54 -18.56 8.84
C GLY A 131 -7.65 -19.75 9.15
N THR A 132 -6.37 -19.68 8.79
CA THR A 132 -5.36 -20.72 9.01
C THR A 132 -4.35 -20.31 10.07
N ARG A 133 -3.73 -21.30 10.75
CA ARG A 133 -2.58 -21.09 11.63
C ARG A 133 -1.45 -22.07 11.22
N PRO A 134 -0.24 -21.58 10.92
CA PRO A 134 0.16 -20.17 10.85
C PRO A 134 -0.61 -19.41 9.76
N HIS A 135 -0.79 -18.09 9.95
CA HIS A 135 -1.41 -17.23 8.93
C HIS A 135 -0.55 -17.27 7.66
N LYS A 136 -1.21 -17.25 6.50
CA LYS A 136 -0.54 -17.31 5.21
C LYS A 136 -0.84 -16.09 4.38
N SER A 137 0.19 -15.54 3.75
CA SER A 137 0.13 -14.33 2.95
C SER A 137 0.15 -14.69 1.48
N TYR A 138 -0.71 -14.03 0.71
CA TYR A 138 -0.87 -14.30 -0.71
C TYR A 138 -0.83 -13.09 -1.62
N LEU A 139 -0.18 -13.17 -2.79
CA LEU A 139 -0.21 -12.09 -3.78
C LEU A 139 -1.64 -11.90 -4.33
N THR A 140 -2.13 -10.67 -4.27
CA THR A 140 -3.36 -10.26 -4.97
C THR A 140 -3.10 -10.14 -6.48
N ASN A 141 -4.14 -9.91 -7.26
CA ASN A 141 -3.97 -9.59 -8.69
C ASN A 141 -3.14 -8.32 -8.89
N LEU A 142 -3.24 -7.35 -7.99
CA LEU A 142 -2.41 -6.15 -8.00
C LEU A 142 -0.94 -6.48 -7.70
N GLY A 143 -0.68 -7.29 -6.66
CA GLY A 143 0.68 -7.73 -6.34
C GLY A 143 1.34 -8.50 -7.50
N LYS A 144 0.59 -9.39 -8.17
CA LYS A 144 1.04 -10.09 -9.36
C LYS A 144 1.34 -9.13 -10.51
N LEU A 145 0.43 -8.19 -10.80
CA LEU A 145 0.63 -7.19 -11.84
C LEU A 145 1.93 -6.41 -11.59
N ILE A 146 2.16 -5.93 -10.37
CA ILE A 146 3.38 -5.22 -10.00
C ILE A 146 4.61 -6.10 -10.19
N SER A 147 4.54 -7.38 -9.79
CA SER A 147 5.69 -8.30 -9.90
C SER A 147 6.16 -8.55 -11.35
N GLU A 148 5.26 -8.39 -12.34
CA GLU A 148 5.48 -8.68 -13.76
C GLU A 148 5.79 -7.44 -14.63
N ASN A 149 5.82 -6.22 -14.05
CA ASN A 149 6.08 -4.97 -14.79
C ASN A 149 7.35 -4.22 -14.33
N GLU A 150 7.78 -3.24 -15.12
CA GLU A 150 8.98 -2.42 -14.87
C GLU A 150 8.70 -1.23 -13.92
N TYR A 151 9.76 -0.78 -13.24
CA TYR A 151 9.73 0.16 -12.11
C TYR A 151 8.87 1.42 -12.31
N SER A 152 8.89 2.05 -13.50
CA SER A 152 8.20 3.33 -13.70
C SER A 152 6.66 3.23 -13.66
N ILE A 153 6.09 2.07 -13.99
CA ILE A 153 4.64 1.82 -13.89
C ILE A 153 4.27 1.49 -12.45
N ILE A 154 5.22 0.90 -11.71
CA ILE A 154 5.03 0.44 -10.35
C ILE A 154 4.92 1.62 -9.40
N ASP A 155 5.69 2.69 -9.59
CA ASP A 155 5.64 3.83 -8.69
C ASP A 155 4.29 4.54 -8.73
N LEU A 156 3.70 4.73 -9.93
CA LEU A 156 2.35 5.29 -10.08
C LEU A 156 1.29 4.39 -9.43
N VAL A 157 1.33 3.09 -9.74
CA VAL A 157 0.35 2.11 -9.23
C VAL A 157 0.45 2.01 -7.71
N LEU A 158 1.66 1.93 -7.16
CA LEU A 158 1.92 1.87 -5.73
C LEU A 158 1.49 3.17 -5.05
N THR A 159 1.80 4.32 -5.63
CA THR A 159 1.35 5.64 -5.15
C THR A 159 -0.16 5.70 -5.05
N ASN A 160 -0.87 5.37 -6.13
CA ASN A 160 -2.34 5.37 -6.14
C ASN A 160 -2.93 4.38 -5.15
N THR A 161 -2.31 3.21 -4.98
CA THR A 161 -2.80 2.22 -4.02
C THR A 161 -2.59 2.70 -2.58
N ILE A 162 -1.45 3.33 -2.29
CA ILE A 162 -1.19 3.96 -0.99
C ILE A 162 -2.25 5.04 -0.73
N ILE A 163 -2.49 5.94 -1.70
CA ILE A 163 -3.51 6.99 -1.61
C ILE A 163 -4.89 6.41 -1.30
N THR A 164 -5.23 5.24 -1.84
CA THR A 164 -6.52 4.59 -1.59
C THR A 164 -6.63 3.90 -0.22
N SER A 165 -5.51 3.65 0.47
CA SER A 165 -5.51 2.98 1.77
C SER A 165 -6.14 3.88 2.85
N SER A 166 -6.80 3.26 3.84
CA SER A 166 -7.69 3.96 4.79
C SER A 166 -7.09 5.22 5.40
N PHE A 167 -5.88 5.12 5.96
CA PHE A 167 -5.21 6.21 6.64
C PHE A 167 -4.72 7.31 5.67
N PHE A 168 -4.05 6.93 4.59
CA PHE A 168 -3.50 7.91 3.64
C PHE A 168 -4.61 8.63 2.88
N ARG A 169 -5.67 7.92 2.49
CA ARG A 169 -6.88 8.53 1.95
C ARG A 169 -7.45 9.59 2.89
N TYR A 170 -7.61 9.23 4.17
CA TYR A 170 -8.15 10.13 5.17
C TYR A 170 -7.29 11.41 5.30
N ILE A 171 -5.98 11.28 5.54
CA ILE A 171 -5.13 12.46 5.76
C ILE A 171 -4.97 13.31 4.50
N LEU A 172 -4.85 12.70 3.31
CA LEU A 172 -4.66 13.45 2.06
C LEU A 172 -5.91 14.19 1.63
N VAL A 173 -7.08 13.57 1.82
CA VAL A 173 -8.33 14.26 1.51
C VAL A 173 -8.64 15.34 2.54
N LYS A 174 -8.37 15.10 3.82
CA LYS A 174 -8.49 16.15 4.84
C LYS A 174 -7.55 17.32 4.55
N ALA A 175 -6.30 17.03 4.21
CA ALA A 175 -5.28 18.00 3.81
C ALA A 175 -5.62 18.78 2.54
N TYR A 176 -6.50 18.24 1.69
CA TYR A 176 -7.00 18.97 0.53
C TYR A 176 -7.88 20.17 0.92
N PHE A 177 -8.48 20.16 2.12
CA PHE A 177 -9.40 21.19 2.59
C PHE A 177 -8.84 22.05 3.73
N GLU A 178 -7.96 21.51 4.56
CA GLU A 178 -7.44 22.17 5.75
C GLU A 178 -6.06 21.66 6.15
N ASP A 179 -5.36 22.37 7.04
CA ASP A 179 -4.08 21.90 7.56
C ASP A 179 -4.28 20.72 8.51
N VAL A 180 -3.46 19.67 8.35
CA VAL A 180 -3.53 18.42 9.11
C VAL A 180 -2.30 18.27 10.00
N SER A 181 -2.53 17.84 11.24
CA SER A 181 -1.45 17.46 12.16
C SER A 181 -1.47 15.95 12.37
N VAL A 182 -0.54 15.24 11.73
CA VAL A 182 -0.51 13.76 11.76
C VAL A 182 -0.50 13.23 13.19
N SER A 183 0.24 13.85 14.09
CA SER A 183 0.32 13.43 15.50
C SER A 183 -1.02 13.53 16.24
N LYS A 184 -1.86 14.51 15.90
CA LYS A 184 -3.23 14.61 16.43
C LYS A 184 -4.15 13.55 15.83
N GLU A 185 -4.01 13.26 14.54
CA GLU A 185 -4.85 12.24 13.88
C GLU A 185 -4.58 10.81 14.37
N ILE A 186 -3.45 10.58 15.06
CA ILE A 186 -3.07 9.27 15.60
C ILE A 186 -2.87 9.30 17.12
N ASP A 187 -3.44 10.29 17.82
CA ASP A 187 -3.27 10.50 19.26
C ASP A 187 -3.89 9.40 20.14
N PHE A 188 -4.76 8.58 19.56
CA PHE A 188 -5.29 7.36 20.17
C PHE A 188 -4.22 6.27 20.37
N LEU A 189 -3.04 6.42 19.77
CA LEU A 189 -1.88 5.55 20.01
C LEU A 189 -1.05 6.02 21.21
N ALA A 190 -0.40 5.08 21.89
CA ALA A 190 0.61 5.44 22.89
C ALA A 190 1.74 6.27 22.28
N LEU A 191 2.26 7.26 23.03
CA LEU A 191 3.29 8.21 22.57
C LEU A 191 4.51 7.53 21.93
N GLU A 192 5.01 6.45 22.51
CA GLU A 192 6.15 5.69 21.95
C GLU A 192 5.80 5.00 20.62
N THR A 193 4.54 4.64 20.42
CA THR A 193 4.08 4.12 19.13
C THR A 193 3.97 5.25 18.11
N ILE A 194 3.45 6.42 18.49
CA ILE A 194 3.41 7.62 17.63
C ILE A 194 4.82 7.96 17.13
N LYS A 195 5.78 8.10 18.04
CA LYS A 195 7.20 8.36 17.71
C LYS A 195 7.76 7.36 16.70
N ARG A 196 7.39 6.08 16.82
CA ARG A 196 7.81 5.02 15.90
C ARG A 196 7.11 5.08 14.53
N ARG A 197 5.85 5.51 14.47
CA ARG A 197 5.06 5.52 13.22
C ARG A 197 5.27 6.77 12.38
N LEU A 198 5.50 7.93 13.00
CA LEU A 198 5.70 9.20 12.28
C LEU A 198 6.76 9.10 11.17
N PRO A 199 7.96 8.53 11.39
CA PRO A 199 8.95 8.38 10.32
C PRO A 199 8.46 7.51 9.15
N ASN A 200 7.63 6.48 9.42
CA ASN A 200 7.04 5.67 8.35
C ASN A 200 5.98 6.45 7.58
N ILE A 201 5.11 7.18 8.27
CA ILE A 201 4.08 8.01 7.63
C ILE A 201 4.73 9.06 6.73
N PHE A 202 5.71 9.81 7.24
CA PHE A 202 6.42 10.81 6.44
C PHE A 202 7.26 10.21 5.33
N GLY A 203 7.83 9.02 5.55
CA GLY A 203 8.51 8.27 4.48
C GLY A 203 7.55 7.90 3.34
N VAL A 204 6.30 7.54 3.65
CA VAL A 204 5.27 7.31 2.63
C VAL A 204 4.82 8.60 1.97
N LEU A 205 4.54 9.68 2.73
CA LEU A 205 4.15 10.96 2.15
C LEU A 205 5.22 11.49 1.19
N LYS A 206 6.49 11.41 1.57
CA LYS A 206 7.60 11.75 0.68
C LYS A 206 7.65 10.88 -0.56
N PHE A 207 7.40 9.57 -0.43
CA PHE A 207 7.30 8.69 -1.60
C PHE A 207 6.18 9.12 -2.56
N ILE A 208 5.01 9.49 -2.03
CA ILE A 208 3.90 9.99 -2.85
C ILE A 208 4.31 11.31 -3.53
N GLU A 209 4.92 12.24 -2.80
CA GLU A 209 5.45 13.52 -3.31
C GLU A 209 6.42 13.31 -4.47
N ASP A 210 7.43 12.46 -4.27
CA ASP A 210 8.50 12.21 -5.25
C ASP A 210 7.96 11.53 -6.53
N ASN A 211 6.76 10.94 -6.49
CA ASN A 211 6.15 10.17 -7.59
C ASN A 211 4.83 10.75 -8.11
N SER A 212 4.48 11.97 -7.71
CA SER A 212 3.22 12.62 -8.10
C SER A 212 3.43 14.07 -8.46
N ASN A 213 2.83 14.51 -9.56
CA ASN A 213 2.85 15.93 -9.91
C ASN A 213 1.63 16.65 -9.32
N GLY A 214 1.86 17.85 -8.76
CA GLY A 214 0.77 18.76 -8.39
C GLY A 214 0.06 18.41 -7.10
N ILE A 215 0.68 17.62 -6.22
CA ILE A 215 0.18 17.28 -4.88
C ILE A 215 0.95 17.99 -3.76
N GLU A 216 1.97 18.76 -4.10
CA GLU A 216 2.91 19.39 -3.15
C GLU A 216 2.15 20.26 -2.16
N PHE A 217 1.18 21.04 -2.64
CA PHE A 217 0.33 21.89 -1.80
C PHE A 217 -0.50 21.09 -0.76
N ILE A 218 -0.88 19.85 -1.08
CA ILE A 218 -1.61 18.97 -0.15
C ILE A 218 -0.65 18.45 0.90
N ILE A 219 0.54 18.04 0.49
CA ILE A 219 1.57 17.51 1.39
C ILE A 219 2.11 18.61 2.31
N ASP A 220 2.25 19.84 1.83
CA ASP A 220 2.66 21.00 2.61
C ASP A 220 1.64 21.36 3.71
N SER A 221 0.35 21.11 3.47
CA SER A 221 -0.70 21.23 4.50
C SER A 221 -0.67 20.10 5.54
N ILE A 222 0.15 19.06 5.36
CA ILE A 222 0.36 18.01 6.36
C ILE A 222 1.62 18.33 7.16
N ASN A 223 1.43 18.74 8.41
CA ASN A 223 2.54 19.09 9.29
C ASN A 223 3.46 17.89 9.55
N LYS A 224 4.76 18.11 9.32
CA LYS A 224 5.87 17.20 9.63
C LYS A 224 6.23 17.23 11.11
#